data_AF-A0A0N4YIK9-F1
#
_entry.id   AF-A0A0N4YIK9-F1
#
_cell.length_a   1.000
_cell.length_b   1.000
_cell.length_c   1.000
_cell.angle_alpha   90.00
_cell.angle_beta   90.00
_cell.angle_gamma   90.00
#
_symmetry.space_group_name_H-M   'P 1'
#
loop_
_entity.id
_entity.type
_entity.pdbx_description
1 polymer ?
#
loop_
_entity_poly.entity_id
_entity_poly.type
_entity_poly.pdbx_seq_one_letter_code
_entity_poly.pdbx_strand_id
1 'polypeptide(L)'
;MVNTEKLDEDAIEKDLTMVFEEIQQESKDATALRKQWFQVLSDNSFRQSGGGEQALLLSRFSTTATTIKERLLRFGTRFLLTDQIYHLQTKANLASSTRRQEWLTKESNDEPVVVETVLKTVENSVRHLNTTIREIEERVFYAEKDLKASAKEAQMSEMLRSMNDKLQAMAEQPEGSKTSKERDDIINALAERVNQLERTSAQSEREREPKRGAQASERVELPLLDNRPVESDDGYMDRLIDELKSDPGDEEKDRYREQLIVEVRNETADEEGDLQIVDEVGSDDDEPSVKRARLLVTPRKYERKVVATQINEIKAKIASMEKDLKAFPHRRLGGAESGLEATTVCVFCGMRCHHFPDACPVITEVGKREELVRIRGLCRVCLEHYLMEPCRFAQLGIRCRYCSQVAGSVFDDAIPEDGGYGHHRALCPVTCSKNRMKKRLVRQRKALIGKQALLTTAEAECRKCDQ
;
A
#
# COMPACT_ATOMS: atom_id res chain seq x y z
N MET A 1 -20.95 -16.35 21.53
CA MET A 1 -22.10 -16.19 20.61
C MET A 1 -22.20 -14.70 20.26
N VAL A 2 -22.61 -14.31 19.06
CA VAL A 2 -22.84 -12.88 18.77
C VAL A 2 -24.12 -12.47 19.49
N ASN A 3 -24.06 -11.38 20.27
CA ASN A 3 -25.20 -10.90 21.03
C ASN A 3 -26.16 -10.11 20.13
N THR A 4 -26.96 -10.84 19.34
CA THR A 4 -27.99 -10.24 18.48
C THR A 4 -29.20 -9.84 19.34
N GLU A 5 -29.15 -8.63 19.92
CA GLU A 5 -30.35 -7.99 20.43
C GLU A 5 -31.42 -7.93 19.32
N LYS A 6 -32.71 -8.00 19.69
CA LYS A 6 -33.78 -7.86 18.70
C LYS A 6 -33.81 -6.41 18.22
N LEU A 7 -33.31 -6.21 17.01
CA LEU A 7 -33.57 -5.00 16.23
C LEU A 7 -35.03 -5.02 15.74
N ASP A 8 -35.55 -3.84 15.48
CA ASP A 8 -36.89 -3.66 14.94
C ASP A 8 -36.97 -4.08 13.46
N GLU A 9 -37.98 -4.87 13.12
CA GLU A 9 -38.19 -5.40 11.76
C GLU A 9 -38.62 -4.28 10.80
N ASP A 10 -39.38 -3.27 11.28
CA ASP A 10 -39.75 -2.10 10.48
C ASP A 10 -38.51 -1.25 10.15
N ALA A 11 -37.60 -1.06 11.12
CA ALA A 11 -36.34 -0.36 10.91
C ALA A 11 -35.40 -1.06 9.91
N ILE A 12 -35.30 -2.40 9.97
CA ILE A 12 -34.50 -3.21 9.04
C ILE A 12 -35.03 -3.11 7.61
N GLU A 13 -36.33 -3.33 7.41
CA GLU A 13 -36.96 -3.23 6.09
C GLU A 13 -36.85 -1.82 5.50
N LYS A 14 -36.97 -0.79 6.35
CA LYS A 14 -36.78 0.61 5.94
C LYS A 14 -35.35 0.90 5.50
N ASP A 15 -34.35 0.38 6.21
CA ASP A 15 -32.94 0.55 5.81
C ASP A 15 -32.65 -0.16 4.49
N LEU A 16 -33.08 -1.41 4.35
CA LEU A 16 -32.93 -2.18 3.11
C LEU A 16 -33.61 -1.51 1.92
N THR A 17 -34.80 -0.94 2.11
CA THR A 17 -35.54 -0.22 1.06
C THR A 17 -34.79 1.05 0.64
N MET A 18 -34.36 1.88 1.60
CA MET A 18 -33.57 3.09 1.35
C MET A 18 -32.27 2.78 0.60
N VAL A 19 -31.54 1.75 1.04
CA VAL A 19 -30.25 1.38 0.44
C VAL A 19 -30.43 0.75 -0.94
N PHE A 20 -31.54 0.05 -1.21
CA PHE A 20 -31.89 -0.41 -2.56
C PHE A 20 -32.20 0.76 -3.50
N GLU A 21 -32.96 1.77 -3.05
CA GLU A 21 -33.25 2.97 -3.83
C GLU A 21 -31.98 3.76 -4.17
N GLU A 22 -31.06 3.93 -3.22
CA GLU A 22 -29.73 4.53 -3.43
C GLU A 22 -28.88 3.73 -4.43
N ILE A 23 -28.86 2.38 -4.36
CA ILE A 23 -28.18 1.52 -5.34
C ILE A 23 -28.78 1.72 -6.75
N GLN A 24 -30.10 1.78 -6.86
CA GLN A 24 -30.78 2.00 -8.13
C GLN A 24 -30.50 3.40 -8.69
N GLN A 25 -30.36 4.42 -7.85
CA GLN A 25 -30.01 5.76 -8.29
C GLN A 25 -28.56 5.86 -8.77
N GLU A 26 -27.59 5.43 -7.97
CA GLU A 26 -26.17 5.44 -8.35
C GLU A 26 -25.88 4.57 -9.59
N SER A 27 -26.68 3.51 -9.83
CA SER A 27 -26.62 2.69 -11.05
C SER A 27 -27.13 3.43 -12.30
N LYS A 28 -28.18 4.26 -12.15
CA LYS A 28 -28.63 5.19 -13.22
C LYS A 28 -27.59 6.25 -13.50
N ASP A 29 -26.95 6.80 -12.46
CA ASP A 29 -25.94 7.85 -12.59
C ASP A 29 -24.64 7.32 -13.23
N ALA A 30 -24.22 6.09 -12.90
CA ALA A 30 -23.16 5.38 -13.61
C ALA A 30 -23.46 5.24 -15.12
N THR A 31 -24.71 4.93 -15.46
CA THR A 31 -25.18 4.80 -16.84
C THR A 31 -25.26 6.15 -17.56
N ALA A 32 -25.67 7.22 -16.86
CA ALA A 32 -25.69 8.58 -17.38
C ALA A 32 -24.26 9.10 -17.65
N LEU A 33 -23.34 8.89 -16.71
CA LEU A 33 -21.94 9.26 -16.85
C LEU A 33 -21.28 8.54 -18.05
N ARG A 34 -21.59 7.26 -18.28
CA ARG A 34 -21.10 6.53 -19.46
C ARG A 34 -21.59 7.14 -20.78
N LYS A 35 -22.85 7.62 -20.84
CA LYS A 35 -23.39 8.31 -22.02
C LYS A 35 -22.70 9.67 -22.25
N GLN A 36 -22.55 10.47 -21.19
CA GLN A 36 -21.84 11.75 -21.23
C GLN A 36 -20.37 11.57 -21.68
N TRP A 37 -19.70 10.52 -21.20
CA TRP A 37 -18.33 10.17 -21.59
C TRP A 37 -18.21 9.88 -23.10
N PHE A 38 -19.11 9.05 -23.65
CA PHE A 38 -19.15 8.81 -25.10
C PHE A 38 -19.44 10.08 -25.91
N GLN A 39 -20.25 11.01 -25.39
CA GLN A 39 -20.49 12.31 -26.01
C GLN A 39 -19.22 13.17 -26.05
N VAL A 40 -18.49 13.29 -24.93
CA VAL A 40 -17.20 14.00 -24.87
C VAL A 40 -16.16 13.38 -25.81
N LEU A 41 -16.09 12.05 -25.91
CA LEU A 41 -15.21 11.37 -26.86
C LEU A 41 -15.57 11.63 -28.33
N SER A 42 -16.83 11.95 -28.61
CA SER A 42 -17.35 12.23 -29.96
C SER A 42 -17.27 13.71 -30.35
N ASP A 43 -17.18 14.61 -29.36
CA ASP A 43 -17.14 16.05 -29.57
C ASP A 43 -15.80 16.51 -30.20
N ASN A 44 -15.91 17.36 -31.21
CA ASN A 44 -14.76 18.02 -31.83
C ASN A 44 -14.20 19.16 -30.97
N SER A 45 -15.01 19.79 -30.11
CA SER A 45 -14.53 20.85 -29.22
C SER A 45 -13.50 20.29 -28.22
N PHE A 46 -13.80 19.13 -27.62
CA PHE A 46 -12.89 18.41 -26.73
C PHE A 46 -11.61 17.90 -27.44
N ARG A 47 -11.68 17.62 -28.75
CA ARG A 47 -10.51 17.22 -29.55
C ARG A 47 -9.63 18.39 -30.01
N GLN A 48 -10.17 19.61 -29.97
CA GLN A 48 -9.50 20.84 -30.42
C GLN A 48 -9.06 21.75 -29.25
N SER A 49 -9.61 21.55 -28.05
CA SER A 49 -9.15 22.21 -26.82
C SER A 49 -7.74 21.75 -26.44
N GLY A 50 -6.98 22.62 -25.76
CA GLY A 50 -5.59 22.30 -25.39
C GLY A 50 -5.50 21.24 -24.28
N GLY A 51 -4.39 20.51 -24.19
CA GLY A 51 -4.21 19.44 -23.19
C GLY A 51 -4.51 19.84 -21.73
N GLY A 52 -4.37 21.12 -21.35
CA GLY A 52 -4.77 21.63 -20.04
C GLY A 52 -6.30 21.67 -19.82
N GLU A 53 -7.06 22.11 -20.82
CA GLU A 53 -8.53 22.13 -20.76
C GLU A 53 -9.10 20.69 -20.81
N GLN A 54 -8.50 19.84 -21.66
CA GLN A 54 -8.82 18.41 -21.70
C GLN A 54 -8.57 17.75 -20.33
N ALA A 55 -7.40 17.95 -19.72
CA ALA A 55 -7.06 17.37 -18.42
C ALA A 55 -8.01 17.85 -17.29
N LEU A 56 -8.41 19.13 -17.29
CA LEU A 56 -9.37 19.66 -16.32
C LEU A 56 -10.77 19.04 -16.47
N LEU A 57 -11.26 18.85 -17.70
CA LEU A 57 -12.55 18.18 -17.93
C LEU A 57 -12.49 16.71 -17.54
N LEU A 58 -11.45 15.99 -17.97
CA LEU A 58 -11.24 14.58 -17.69
C LEU A 58 -11.08 14.29 -16.20
N SER A 59 -10.38 15.15 -15.46
CA SER A 59 -10.24 15.06 -14.00
C SER A 59 -11.61 15.04 -13.30
N ARG A 60 -12.54 15.92 -13.71
CA ARG A 60 -13.92 15.94 -13.18
C ARG A 60 -14.66 14.62 -13.45
N PHE A 61 -14.59 14.12 -14.69
CA PHE A 61 -15.17 12.82 -15.04
C PHE A 61 -14.57 11.66 -14.21
N SER A 62 -13.27 11.68 -13.96
CA SER A 62 -12.57 10.68 -13.14
C SER A 62 -13.04 10.70 -11.69
N THR A 63 -13.16 11.88 -11.08
CA THR A 63 -13.68 12.05 -9.72
C THR A 63 -15.12 11.55 -9.62
N THR A 64 -16.02 12.00 -10.50
CA THR A 64 -17.43 11.56 -10.50
C THR A 64 -17.56 10.05 -10.67
N ALA A 65 -16.81 9.43 -11.60
CA ALA A 65 -16.82 7.98 -11.79
C ALA A 65 -16.33 7.22 -10.55
N THR A 66 -15.35 7.77 -9.83
CA THR A 66 -14.80 7.18 -8.61
C THR A 66 -15.79 7.29 -7.44
N THR A 67 -16.40 8.46 -7.23
CA THR A 67 -17.42 8.68 -6.20
C THR A 67 -18.62 7.75 -6.36
N ILE A 68 -19.17 7.61 -7.58
CA ILE A 68 -20.32 6.71 -7.83
C ILE A 68 -19.92 5.25 -7.55
N LYS A 69 -18.72 4.83 -7.96
CA LYS A 69 -18.19 3.50 -7.68
C LYS A 69 -18.06 3.21 -6.18
N GLU A 70 -17.54 4.17 -5.41
CA GLU A 70 -17.39 4.05 -3.95
C GLU A 70 -18.75 3.98 -3.25
N ARG A 71 -19.72 4.80 -3.68
CA ARG A 71 -21.09 4.76 -3.16
C ARG A 71 -21.78 3.43 -3.46
N LEU A 72 -21.71 2.93 -4.69
CA LEU A 72 -22.24 1.60 -5.07
C LEU A 72 -21.63 0.47 -4.21
N LEU A 73 -20.32 0.48 -3.98
CA LEU A 73 -19.65 -0.50 -3.13
C LEU A 73 -20.09 -0.39 -1.66
N ARG A 74 -20.19 0.84 -1.12
CA ARG A 74 -20.65 1.11 0.24
C ARG A 74 -22.10 0.67 0.45
N PHE A 75 -23.00 1.06 -0.44
CA PHE A 75 -24.41 0.71 -0.36
C PHE A 75 -24.64 -0.79 -0.58
N GLY A 76 -23.99 -1.42 -1.57
CA GLY A 76 -24.05 -2.87 -1.76
C GLY A 76 -23.54 -3.67 -0.56
N THR A 77 -22.48 -3.18 0.10
CA THR A 77 -21.97 -3.78 1.35
C THR A 77 -22.98 -3.63 2.49
N ARG A 78 -23.55 -2.43 2.69
CA ARG A 78 -24.60 -2.19 3.70
C ARG A 78 -25.81 -3.08 3.47
N PHE A 79 -26.32 -3.16 2.24
CA PHE A 79 -27.47 -3.98 1.87
C PHE A 79 -27.25 -5.47 2.24
N LEU A 80 -26.10 -6.02 1.86
CA LEU A 80 -25.73 -7.41 2.19
C LEU A 80 -25.62 -7.63 3.71
N LEU A 81 -25.03 -6.70 4.46
CA LEU A 81 -24.91 -6.82 5.91
C LEU A 81 -26.26 -6.70 6.62
N THR A 82 -27.11 -5.74 6.23
CA THR A 82 -28.44 -5.57 6.81
C THR A 82 -29.35 -6.78 6.51
N ASP A 83 -29.31 -7.34 5.29
CA ASP A 83 -30.07 -8.57 4.99
C ASP A 83 -29.53 -9.79 5.74
N GLN A 84 -28.21 -9.92 5.86
CA GLN A 84 -27.59 -11.01 6.63
C GLN A 84 -27.95 -10.91 8.13
N ILE A 85 -28.07 -9.69 8.68
CA ILE A 85 -28.59 -9.47 10.05
C ILE A 85 -30.05 -9.91 10.13
N TYR A 86 -30.90 -9.53 9.17
CA TYR A 86 -32.31 -9.95 9.13
C TYR A 86 -32.43 -11.48 9.05
N HIS A 87 -31.61 -12.13 8.22
CA HIS A 87 -31.54 -13.58 8.05
C HIS A 87 -31.04 -14.32 9.31
N LEU A 88 -30.14 -13.71 10.08
CA LEU A 88 -29.71 -14.24 11.38
C LEU A 88 -30.80 -14.10 12.44
N GLN A 89 -31.54 -13.00 12.47
CA GLN A 89 -32.66 -12.81 13.39
C GLN A 89 -33.85 -13.73 13.09
N THR A 90 -34.16 -14.01 11.82
CA THR A 90 -35.19 -15.02 11.49
C THR A 90 -34.73 -16.43 11.87
N LYS A 91 -33.47 -16.79 11.64
CA LYS A 91 -32.87 -18.05 12.13
C LYS A 91 -32.86 -18.19 13.66
N ALA A 92 -32.74 -17.07 14.39
CA ALA A 92 -32.81 -17.04 15.84
C ALA A 92 -34.25 -17.01 16.38
N ASN A 93 -35.28 -17.00 15.52
CA ASN A 93 -36.70 -16.77 15.86
C ASN A 93 -36.96 -15.41 16.56
N LEU A 94 -36.06 -14.43 16.37
CA LEU A 94 -36.22 -13.06 16.85
C LEU A 94 -37.07 -12.22 15.88
N ALA A 95 -37.10 -12.58 14.61
CA ALA A 95 -37.86 -11.91 13.55
C ALA A 95 -38.67 -12.90 12.71
N SER A 96 -39.72 -12.43 12.01
CA SER A 96 -40.61 -13.30 11.24
C SER A 96 -39.99 -13.76 9.92
N SER A 97 -39.87 -15.08 9.75
CA SER A 97 -39.37 -15.67 8.51
C SER A 97 -40.36 -15.59 7.34
N THR A 98 -41.65 -15.39 7.56
CA THR A 98 -42.59 -15.12 6.45
C THR A 98 -42.45 -13.67 6.00
N ARG A 99 -42.42 -12.73 6.95
CA ARG A 99 -42.29 -11.29 6.70
C ARG A 99 -41.04 -10.95 5.88
N ARG A 100 -39.86 -11.48 6.26
CA ARG A 100 -38.63 -11.28 5.46
C ARG A 100 -38.79 -11.81 4.03
N GLN A 101 -39.49 -12.92 3.86
CA GLN A 101 -39.69 -13.53 2.54
C GLN A 101 -40.68 -12.71 1.70
N GLU A 102 -41.79 -12.26 2.31
CA GLU A 102 -42.75 -11.32 1.72
C GLU A 102 -42.04 -10.04 1.25
N TRP A 103 -41.14 -9.47 2.09
CA TRP A 103 -40.32 -8.31 1.73
C TRP A 103 -39.36 -8.59 0.56
N LEU A 104 -38.67 -9.73 0.53
CA LEU A 104 -37.80 -10.12 -0.60
C LEU A 104 -38.57 -10.37 -1.91
N THR A 105 -39.81 -10.86 -1.82
CA THR A 105 -40.71 -11.04 -2.98
C THR A 105 -41.48 -9.78 -3.34
N LYS A 106 -41.33 -8.68 -2.61
CA LYS A 106 -42.08 -7.45 -2.82
C LYS A 106 -41.64 -6.82 -4.14
N GLU A 107 -42.59 -6.69 -5.07
CA GLU A 107 -42.38 -6.01 -6.35
C GLU A 107 -42.06 -4.53 -6.09
N SER A 108 -40.84 -4.11 -6.40
CA SER A 108 -40.38 -2.73 -6.25
C SER A 108 -39.88 -2.25 -7.62
N ASN A 109 -40.81 -1.71 -8.41
CA ASN A 109 -40.61 -1.31 -9.81
C ASN A 109 -40.23 -2.51 -10.72
N ASP A 110 -41.18 -3.43 -10.90
CA ASP A 110 -41.19 -4.53 -11.87
C ASP A 110 -40.08 -5.61 -11.75
N GLU A 111 -39.10 -5.47 -10.86
CA GLU A 111 -38.16 -6.54 -10.48
C GLU A 111 -38.34 -6.97 -9.01
N PRO A 112 -38.25 -8.28 -8.68
CA PRO A 112 -38.26 -8.76 -7.31
C PRO A 112 -36.92 -8.44 -6.61
N VAL A 113 -36.97 -8.01 -5.35
CA VAL A 113 -35.81 -7.57 -4.55
C VAL A 113 -35.00 -8.76 -4.02
N VAL A 114 -34.55 -9.62 -4.93
CA VAL A 114 -33.64 -10.73 -4.63
C VAL A 114 -32.23 -10.18 -4.42
N VAL A 115 -31.62 -10.49 -3.27
CA VAL A 115 -30.27 -10.02 -2.88
C VAL A 115 -29.23 -10.28 -3.98
N GLU A 116 -29.31 -11.43 -4.65
CA GLU A 116 -28.43 -11.78 -5.77
C GLU A 116 -28.58 -10.83 -6.97
N THR A 117 -29.80 -10.38 -7.27
CA THR A 117 -30.07 -9.38 -8.34
C THR A 117 -29.50 -8.01 -7.95
N VAL A 118 -29.73 -7.57 -6.71
CA VAL A 118 -29.19 -6.29 -6.20
C VAL A 118 -27.66 -6.28 -6.29
N LEU A 119 -27.00 -7.36 -5.85
CA LEU A 119 -25.55 -7.48 -5.91
C LEU A 119 -25.01 -7.62 -7.34
N LYS A 120 -25.73 -8.30 -8.25
CA LYS A 120 -25.38 -8.31 -9.70
C LYS A 120 -25.46 -6.91 -10.31
N THR A 121 -26.46 -6.10 -9.94
CA THR A 121 -26.57 -4.71 -10.41
C THR A 121 -25.40 -3.86 -9.90
N VAL A 122 -25.04 -3.98 -8.62
CA VAL A 122 -23.83 -3.32 -8.06
C VAL A 122 -22.57 -3.78 -8.79
N GLU A 123 -22.36 -5.10 -8.98
CA GLU A 123 -21.18 -5.64 -9.65
C GLU A 123 -21.08 -5.17 -11.10
N ASN A 124 -22.19 -5.20 -11.86
CA ASN A 124 -22.26 -4.76 -13.24
C ASN A 124 -21.91 -3.26 -13.37
N SER A 125 -22.55 -2.40 -12.58
CA SER A 125 -22.30 -0.95 -12.62
C SER A 125 -20.89 -0.60 -12.15
N VAL A 126 -20.35 -1.26 -11.12
CA VAL A 126 -18.94 -1.15 -10.73
C VAL A 126 -18.00 -1.64 -11.84
N ARG A 127 -18.34 -2.69 -12.58
CA ARG A 127 -17.54 -3.18 -13.73
C ARG A 127 -17.51 -2.15 -14.86
N HIS A 128 -18.65 -1.55 -15.19
CA HIS A 128 -18.75 -0.48 -16.20
C HIS A 128 -18.02 0.81 -15.78
N LEU A 129 -18.09 1.18 -14.50
CA LEU A 129 -17.32 2.31 -13.96
C LEU A 129 -15.82 2.05 -14.00
N ASN A 130 -15.35 0.86 -13.62
CA ASN A 130 -13.92 0.50 -13.73
C ASN A 130 -13.39 0.58 -15.17
N THR A 131 -14.18 0.19 -16.18
CA THR A 131 -13.82 0.37 -17.59
C THR A 131 -13.78 1.86 -17.97
N THR A 132 -14.78 2.63 -17.52
CA THR A 132 -14.87 4.08 -17.82
C THR A 132 -13.74 4.87 -17.18
N ILE A 133 -13.38 4.58 -15.92
CA ILE A 133 -12.24 5.17 -15.22
C ILE A 133 -10.95 4.93 -16.00
N ARG A 134 -10.67 3.69 -16.45
CA ARG A 134 -9.46 3.38 -17.24
C ARG A 134 -9.37 4.15 -18.56
N GLU A 135 -10.50 4.28 -19.27
CA GLU A 135 -10.56 5.08 -20.50
C GLU A 135 -10.32 6.58 -20.22
N ILE A 136 -10.83 7.10 -19.11
CA ILE A 136 -10.57 8.49 -18.68
C ILE A 136 -9.10 8.66 -18.28
N GLU A 137 -8.54 7.77 -17.46
CA GLU A 137 -7.13 7.75 -17.03
C GLU A 137 -6.16 7.76 -18.23
N GLU A 138 -6.44 6.94 -19.25
CA GLU A 138 -5.65 6.94 -20.50
C GLU A 138 -5.74 8.30 -21.22
N ARG A 139 -6.93 8.92 -21.29
CA ARG A 139 -7.05 10.25 -21.91
C ARG A 139 -6.40 11.35 -21.07
N VAL A 140 -6.43 11.28 -19.74
CA VAL A 140 -5.69 12.22 -18.85
C VAL A 140 -4.20 12.13 -19.15
N PHE A 141 -3.66 10.92 -19.29
CA PHE A 141 -2.26 10.70 -19.63
C PHE A 141 -1.85 11.34 -20.97
N TYR A 142 -2.67 11.24 -22.02
CA TYR A 142 -2.40 11.91 -23.29
C TYR A 142 -2.53 13.43 -23.19
N ALA A 143 -3.57 13.94 -22.51
CA ALA A 143 -3.78 15.38 -22.31
C ALA A 143 -2.64 16.04 -21.50
N GLU A 144 -2.16 15.37 -20.44
CA GLU A 144 -0.96 15.78 -19.71
C GLU A 144 0.30 15.78 -20.58
N LYS A 145 0.46 14.76 -21.44
CA LYS A 145 1.64 14.65 -22.33
C LYS A 145 1.66 15.81 -23.34
N ASP A 146 0.52 16.15 -23.91
CA ASP A 146 0.34 17.29 -24.81
C ASP A 146 0.64 18.62 -24.11
N LEU A 147 0.04 18.86 -22.93
CA LEU A 147 0.32 20.04 -22.10
C LEU A 147 1.81 20.18 -21.78
N LYS A 148 2.51 19.08 -21.49
CA LYS A 148 3.94 19.03 -21.20
C LYS A 148 4.84 19.16 -22.44
N ALA A 149 4.31 18.99 -23.65
CA ALA A 149 4.99 19.33 -24.90
C ALA A 149 4.82 20.82 -25.21
N SER A 150 3.57 21.30 -25.23
CA SER A 150 3.21 22.70 -25.43
C SER A 150 3.94 23.65 -24.47
N ALA A 151 4.04 23.30 -23.18
CA ALA A 151 4.79 24.09 -22.20
C ALA A 151 6.30 24.20 -22.52
N LYS A 152 6.92 23.16 -23.09
CA LYS A 152 8.33 23.19 -23.52
C LYS A 152 8.52 24.01 -24.79
N GLU A 153 7.58 23.93 -25.72
CA GLU A 153 7.59 24.73 -26.95
C GLU A 153 7.40 26.22 -26.66
N ALA A 154 6.54 26.57 -25.70
CA ALA A 154 6.41 27.92 -25.17
C ALA A 154 7.72 28.41 -24.52
N GLN A 155 8.32 27.62 -23.62
CA GLN A 155 9.58 27.95 -22.95
C GLN A 155 10.76 28.11 -23.95
N MET A 156 10.81 27.27 -24.98
CA MET A 156 11.81 27.36 -26.05
C MET A 156 11.61 28.61 -26.91
N SER A 157 10.35 28.95 -27.23
CA SER A 157 10.01 30.17 -27.98
C SER A 157 10.35 31.44 -27.19
N GLU A 158 10.09 31.44 -25.88
CA GLU A 158 10.46 32.54 -24.97
C GLU A 158 11.99 32.69 -24.86
N MET A 159 12.73 31.57 -24.78
CA MET A 159 14.19 31.58 -24.77
C MET A 159 14.77 32.14 -26.08
N LEU A 160 14.26 31.71 -27.24
CA LEU A 160 14.67 32.22 -28.55
C LEU A 160 14.36 33.71 -28.69
N ARG A 161 13.19 34.17 -28.24
CA ARG A 161 12.84 35.60 -28.20
C ARG A 161 13.79 36.38 -27.28
N SER A 162 14.04 35.92 -26.05
CA SER A 162 14.99 36.57 -25.14
C SER A 162 16.41 36.62 -25.69
N MET A 163 16.81 35.64 -26.51
CA MET A 163 18.10 35.63 -27.21
C MET A 163 18.12 36.66 -28.35
N ASN A 164 17.05 36.76 -29.14
CA ASN A 164 16.90 37.78 -30.19
C ASN A 164 16.90 39.21 -29.61
N ASP A 165 16.12 39.45 -28.55
CA ASP A 165 16.04 40.73 -27.85
C ASP A 165 17.43 41.18 -27.34
N LYS A 166 18.26 40.23 -26.87
CA LYS A 166 19.66 40.49 -26.46
C LYS A 166 20.59 40.75 -27.63
N LEU A 167 20.45 40.02 -28.74
CA LEU A 167 21.24 40.27 -29.96
C LEU A 167 20.98 41.66 -30.52
N GLN A 168 19.71 42.08 -30.56
CA GLN A 168 19.33 43.43 -30.97
C GLN A 168 19.89 44.48 -30.00
N ALA A 169 19.72 44.31 -28.69
CA ALA A 169 20.28 45.23 -27.70
C ALA A 169 21.82 45.32 -27.72
N MET A 170 22.52 44.28 -28.20
CA MET A 170 23.97 44.31 -28.42
C MET A 170 24.36 45.00 -29.74
N ALA A 171 23.53 44.91 -30.79
CA ALA A 171 23.72 45.62 -32.04
C ALA A 171 23.45 47.14 -31.92
N GLU A 172 22.58 47.53 -30.99
CA GLU A 172 22.24 48.93 -30.71
C GLU A 172 23.24 49.65 -29.78
N GLN A 173 24.29 48.97 -29.27
CA GLN A 173 25.34 49.64 -28.47
C GLN A 173 26.41 50.32 -29.34
N PRO A 174 26.66 51.64 -29.15
CA PRO A 174 27.69 52.36 -29.89
C PRO A 174 29.11 51.92 -29.50
N GLU A 175 30.09 52.31 -30.32
CA GLU A 175 31.45 51.75 -30.33
C GLU A 175 32.24 51.92 -29.02
N GLY A 176 32.21 50.89 -28.16
CA GLY A 176 32.96 50.82 -26.90
C GLY A 176 33.85 49.58 -26.78
N SER A 177 35.15 49.75 -27.05
CA SER A 177 36.28 48.89 -26.66
C SER A 177 36.02 47.40 -26.30
N LYS A 178 35.86 46.55 -27.33
CA LYS A 178 36.33 45.15 -27.31
C LYS A 178 36.99 44.85 -28.66
N THR A 179 37.98 43.96 -28.70
CA THR A 179 38.71 43.72 -29.95
C THR A 179 37.83 42.97 -30.95
N SER A 180 37.98 43.24 -32.27
CA SER A 180 37.10 42.66 -33.30
C SER A 180 36.98 41.14 -33.14
N LYS A 181 38.13 40.46 -32.99
CA LYS A 181 38.22 39.00 -32.86
C LYS A 181 37.32 38.45 -31.75
N GLU A 182 37.26 39.09 -30.58
CA GLU A 182 36.38 38.64 -29.50
C GLU A 182 34.90 38.78 -29.85
N ARG A 183 34.51 39.77 -30.67
CA ARG A 183 33.14 39.88 -31.20
C ARG A 183 32.89 38.83 -32.27
N ASP A 184 33.84 38.66 -33.20
CA ASP A 184 33.76 37.72 -34.32
C ASP A 184 33.69 36.26 -33.82
N ASP A 185 34.51 35.88 -32.83
CA ASP A 185 34.49 34.56 -32.19
C ASP A 185 33.17 34.30 -31.44
N ILE A 186 32.62 35.29 -30.75
CA ILE A 186 31.31 35.19 -30.09
C ILE A 186 30.18 35.05 -31.13
N ILE A 187 30.22 35.81 -32.22
CA ILE A 187 29.24 35.72 -33.32
C ILE A 187 29.27 34.33 -33.99
N ASN A 188 30.47 33.80 -34.26
CA ASN A 188 30.63 32.46 -34.82
C ASN A 188 30.09 31.37 -33.86
N ALA A 189 30.44 31.44 -32.57
CA ALA A 189 29.96 30.51 -31.56
C ALA A 189 28.43 30.59 -31.34
N LEU A 190 27.81 31.74 -31.59
CA LEU A 190 26.35 31.92 -31.57
C LEU A 190 25.70 31.35 -32.85
N ALA A 191 26.26 31.63 -34.03
CA ALA A 191 25.74 31.17 -35.32
C ALA A 191 25.78 29.64 -35.47
N GLU A 192 26.82 28.98 -34.94
CA GLU A 192 26.90 27.52 -34.89
C GLU A 192 25.84 26.93 -33.94
N ARG A 193 25.56 27.60 -32.81
CA ARG A 193 24.55 27.16 -31.84
C ARG A 193 23.12 27.31 -32.38
N VAL A 194 22.84 28.38 -33.13
CA VAL A 194 21.58 28.55 -33.88
C VAL A 194 21.42 27.43 -34.91
N ASN A 195 22.47 27.15 -35.71
CA ASN A 195 22.47 26.05 -36.68
C ASN A 195 22.19 24.67 -36.05
N GLN A 196 22.67 24.42 -34.83
CA GLN A 196 22.39 23.18 -34.10
C GLN A 196 20.92 23.12 -33.65
N LEU A 197 20.35 24.23 -33.16
CA LEU A 197 18.96 24.32 -32.72
C LEU A 197 17.95 24.19 -33.87
N GLU A 198 18.19 24.86 -35.01
CA GLU A 198 17.35 24.76 -36.21
C GLU A 198 17.26 23.32 -36.73
N ARG A 199 18.38 22.57 -36.70
CA ARG A 199 18.41 21.16 -37.09
C ARG A 199 17.56 20.29 -36.15
N THR A 200 17.58 20.54 -34.84
CA THR A 200 16.70 19.83 -33.90
C THR A 200 15.22 20.20 -34.08
N SER A 201 14.91 21.46 -34.40
CA SER A 201 13.53 21.90 -34.70
C SER A 201 12.98 21.17 -35.93
N ALA A 202 13.73 21.20 -37.04
CA ALA A 202 13.34 20.58 -38.31
C ALA A 202 13.24 19.04 -38.26
N GLN A 203 13.85 18.38 -37.26
CA GLN A 203 13.57 16.97 -36.98
C GLN A 203 12.22 16.80 -36.26
N SER A 204 11.92 17.63 -35.25
CA SER A 204 10.69 17.52 -34.44
C SER A 204 9.40 17.82 -35.22
N GLU A 205 9.45 18.72 -36.22
CA GLU A 205 8.29 19.06 -37.05
C GLU A 205 7.91 17.93 -38.02
N ARG A 206 8.89 17.17 -38.50
CA ARG A 206 8.68 16.05 -39.46
C ARG A 206 7.94 14.85 -38.85
N GLU A 207 7.82 14.78 -37.53
CA GLU A 207 7.12 13.72 -36.82
C GLU A 207 5.64 14.04 -36.53
N ARG A 208 5.12 15.21 -36.95
CA ARG A 208 3.85 15.77 -36.43
C ARG A 208 2.65 15.91 -37.38
N GLU A 209 2.78 15.69 -38.69
CA GLU A 209 1.58 15.73 -39.57
C GLU A 209 0.69 14.49 -39.37
N PRO A 210 -0.62 14.70 -39.11
CA PRO A 210 -1.53 14.66 -40.26
C PRO A 210 -2.66 15.71 -40.25
N LYS A 211 -2.71 16.48 -41.36
CA LYS A 211 -3.91 16.95 -42.09
C LYS A 211 -5.14 17.42 -41.30
N ARG A 212 -5.34 18.74 -41.27
CA ARG A 212 -6.60 19.39 -40.88
C ARG A 212 -7.70 19.20 -41.93
N GLY A 213 -8.95 19.11 -41.46
CA GLY A 213 -10.17 19.43 -42.21
C GLY A 213 -11.13 20.15 -41.26
N ALA A 214 -11.73 21.26 -41.69
CA ALA A 214 -12.44 22.18 -40.80
C ALA A 214 -13.91 22.37 -41.19
N GLN A 215 -14.80 22.33 -40.20
CA GLN A 215 -16.13 22.95 -40.24
C GLN A 215 -16.62 23.25 -38.81
N ALA A 216 -17.73 23.99 -38.69
CA ALA A 216 -17.94 24.95 -37.61
C ALA A 216 -18.56 24.40 -36.31
N SER A 217 -18.41 25.23 -35.26
CA SER A 217 -18.87 25.04 -33.88
C SER A 217 -20.40 25.15 -33.72
N GLU A 218 -20.94 24.33 -32.81
CA GLU A 218 -22.13 24.67 -32.02
C GLU A 218 -21.75 24.62 -30.53
N ARG A 219 -22.25 25.56 -29.72
CA ARG A 219 -21.75 25.83 -28.36
C ARG A 219 -22.76 25.37 -27.31
N VAL A 220 -22.48 24.26 -26.64
CA VAL A 220 -23.31 23.73 -25.56
C VAL A 220 -23.03 24.45 -24.24
N GLU A 221 -24.08 24.83 -23.51
CA GLU A 221 -23.98 25.48 -22.19
C GLU A 221 -23.71 24.48 -21.06
N LEU A 222 -23.04 24.96 -20.00
CA LEU A 222 -22.73 24.19 -18.79
C LEU A 222 -23.92 24.23 -17.79
N PRO A 223 -24.47 23.09 -17.35
CA PRO A 223 -25.43 23.05 -16.26
C PRO A 223 -24.84 23.50 -14.92
N LEU A 224 -25.70 24.04 -14.05
CA LEU A 224 -25.36 24.65 -12.77
C LEU A 224 -25.10 23.62 -11.65
N LEU A 225 -24.41 24.07 -10.60
CA LEU A 225 -24.10 23.31 -9.39
C LEU A 225 -25.34 23.05 -8.52
N ASP A 226 -25.48 21.83 -7.98
CA ASP A 226 -26.31 21.60 -6.77
C ASP A 226 -25.47 21.98 -5.53
N ASN A 227 -25.91 22.97 -4.77
CA ASN A 227 -25.18 23.53 -3.63
C ASN A 227 -25.42 22.71 -2.35
N ARG A 228 -24.96 21.46 -2.34
CA ARG A 228 -24.79 20.72 -1.08
C ARG A 228 -23.46 21.12 -0.42
N PRO A 229 -23.41 21.27 0.92
CA PRO A 229 -22.16 21.61 1.60
C PRO A 229 -21.09 20.55 1.32
N VAL A 230 -19.96 20.98 0.74
CA VAL A 230 -18.74 20.17 0.72
C VAL A 230 -18.18 20.20 2.14
N GLU A 231 -18.36 19.10 2.87
CA GLU A 231 -17.69 18.90 4.15
C GLU A 231 -16.17 18.87 3.91
N SER A 232 -15.38 19.59 4.73
CA SER A 232 -13.91 19.52 4.62
C SER A 232 -13.43 18.11 4.93
N ASP A 233 -12.39 17.64 4.25
CA ASP A 233 -11.76 16.34 4.49
C ASP A 233 -11.40 16.16 5.98
N ASP A 234 -10.97 17.23 6.66
CA ASP A 234 -10.69 17.25 8.10
C ASP A 234 -11.94 16.89 8.93
N GLY A 235 -13.09 17.51 8.61
CA GLY A 235 -14.37 17.29 9.29
C GLY A 235 -15.06 15.97 8.94
N TYR A 236 -14.61 15.29 7.88
CA TYR A 236 -14.92 13.89 7.62
C TYR A 236 -14.04 12.97 8.49
N MET A 237 -12.74 13.23 8.55
CA MET A 237 -11.77 12.44 9.32
C MET A 237 -12.01 12.51 10.84
N ASP A 238 -12.33 13.68 11.40
CA ASP A 238 -12.64 13.83 12.83
C ASP A 238 -13.88 13.02 13.24
N ARG A 239 -14.92 12.96 12.39
CA ARG A 239 -16.11 12.12 12.62
C ARG A 239 -15.76 10.64 12.62
N LEU A 240 -14.96 10.20 11.65
CA LEU A 240 -14.47 8.82 11.56
C LEU A 240 -13.65 8.42 12.81
N ILE A 241 -12.94 9.38 13.40
CA ILE A 241 -12.15 9.21 14.62
C ILE A 241 -13.05 9.13 15.87
N ASP A 242 -14.11 9.92 15.98
CA ASP A 242 -15.01 9.89 17.15
C ASP A 242 -16.03 8.74 17.09
N GLU A 243 -16.49 8.32 15.90
CA GLU A 243 -17.25 7.07 15.73
C GLU A 243 -16.44 5.85 16.22
N LEU A 244 -15.12 5.83 15.97
CA LEU A 244 -14.21 4.77 16.45
C LEU A 244 -13.85 4.86 17.95
N LYS A 245 -14.12 5.98 18.64
CA LYS A 245 -13.95 6.11 20.10
C LYS A 245 -15.22 5.82 20.89
N SER A 246 -16.38 5.76 20.23
CA SER A 246 -17.69 5.72 20.89
C SER A 246 -18.19 4.30 21.21
N ASP A 247 -17.42 3.27 20.88
CA ASP A 247 -17.71 1.86 21.18
C ASP A 247 -17.02 1.42 22.50
N PRO A 248 -17.75 1.10 23.59
CA PRO A 248 -17.18 0.80 24.92
C PRO A 248 -16.55 -0.61 25.03
N GLY A 249 -16.09 -1.20 23.92
CA GLY A 249 -15.68 -2.60 23.82
C GLY A 249 -14.24 -2.95 24.26
N ASP A 250 -13.42 -2.01 24.73
CA ASP A 250 -12.00 -2.30 25.05
C ASP A 250 -11.80 -3.09 26.36
N GLU A 251 -12.72 -3.00 27.33
CA GLU A 251 -12.66 -3.89 28.51
C GLU A 251 -12.94 -5.37 28.17
N GLU A 252 -13.74 -5.64 27.14
CA GLU A 252 -14.14 -7.02 26.81
C GLU A 252 -13.03 -7.79 26.08
N LYS A 253 -12.19 -7.08 25.31
CA LYS A 253 -11.00 -7.65 24.65
C LYS A 253 -9.96 -8.13 25.67
N ASP A 254 -9.76 -7.38 26.77
CA ASP A 254 -8.91 -7.85 27.86
C ASP A 254 -9.60 -8.93 28.71
N ARG A 255 -10.93 -8.88 28.95
CA ARG A 255 -11.65 -10.01 29.60
C ARG A 255 -11.49 -11.32 28.82
N TYR A 256 -11.67 -11.33 27.50
CA TYR A 256 -11.46 -12.52 26.66
C TYR A 256 -10.01 -13.04 26.73
N ARG A 257 -9.06 -12.12 26.88
CA ARG A 257 -7.63 -12.41 26.98
C ARG A 257 -7.22 -12.95 28.36
N GLU A 258 -7.88 -12.50 29.43
CA GLU A 258 -7.77 -13.05 30.79
C GLU A 258 -8.40 -14.45 30.87
N GLN A 259 -9.54 -14.65 30.20
CA GLN A 259 -10.27 -15.92 30.19
C GLN A 259 -9.47 -17.04 29.50
N LEU A 260 -8.81 -16.73 28.37
CA LEU A 260 -7.83 -17.59 27.70
C LEU A 260 -6.59 -17.93 28.56
N ILE A 261 -6.28 -17.14 29.61
CA ILE A 261 -5.21 -17.43 30.57
C ILE A 261 -5.70 -18.37 31.69
N VAL A 262 -7.02 -18.42 31.96
CA VAL A 262 -7.63 -19.35 32.92
C VAL A 262 -7.86 -20.74 32.30
N GLU A 263 -8.35 -20.83 31.06
CA GLU A 263 -8.60 -22.12 30.40
C GLU A 263 -7.30 -22.94 30.24
N VAL A 264 -6.24 -22.31 29.73
CA VAL A 264 -4.89 -22.90 29.59
C VAL A 264 -4.24 -23.28 30.94
N ARG A 265 -4.81 -22.83 32.07
CA ARG A 265 -4.36 -23.19 33.43
C ARG A 265 -5.12 -24.40 34.00
N ASN A 266 -6.29 -24.72 33.45
CA ASN A 266 -7.08 -25.89 33.84
C ASN A 266 -6.70 -27.12 33.00
N GLU A 267 -6.31 -26.94 31.73
CA GLU A 267 -5.80 -28.01 30.84
C GLU A 267 -4.52 -28.70 31.37
N THR A 268 -3.85 -28.14 32.39
CA THR A 268 -2.66 -28.75 33.02
C THR A 268 -2.98 -29.62 34.25
N ALA A 269 -4.24 -30.03 34.45
CA ALA A 269 -4.65 -30.90 35.57
C ALA A 269 -4.71 -32.39 35.20
N ASP A 270 -5.16 -32.74 34.00
CA ASP A 270 -5.67 -34.07 33.66
C ASP A 270 -4.94 -34.72 32.44
N GLU A 271 -3.62 -34.87 32.49
CA GLU A 271 -2.89 -35.70 31.49
C GLU A 271 -1.56 -36.30 32.03
N GLU A 272 -1.65 -37.24 32.98
CA GLU A 272 -0.54 -38.17 33.27
C GLU A 272 -0.47 -39.24 32.16
N GLY A 273 0.55 -39.17 31.28
CA GLY A 273 0.51 -39.82 29.95
C GLY A 273 1.83 -40.38 29.40
N ASP A 274 2.61 -41.06 30.25
CA ASP A 274 3.74 -41.94 29.90
C ASP A 274 5.02 -41.31 29.26
N LEU A 275 6.11 -42.09 29.27
CA LEU A 275 7.47 -41.73 28.89
C LEU A 275 7.98 -42.59 27.72
N GLN A 276 8.84 -42.02 26.88
CA GLN A 276 10.05 -42.76 26.49
C GLN A 276 11.21 -41.85 26.05
N ILE A 277 12.39 -42.20 26.56
CA ILE A 277 13.70 -41.66 26.15
C ILE A 277 14.40 -42.81 25.41
N VAL A 278 15.15 -42.47 24.36
CA VAL A 278 16.14 -43.37 23.74
C VAL A 278 17.45 -42.62 23.59
N ASP A 279 18.50 -43.16 24.21
CA ASP A 279 19.88 -42.72 24.06
C ASP A 279 20.52 -43.38 22.83
N GLU A 280 21.44 -42.67 22.17
CA GLU A 280 22.48 -43.28 21.33
C GLU A 280 23.86 -42.75 21.78
N VAL A 281 24.89 -43.60 21.69
CA VAL A 281 26.16 -43.43 22.44
C VAL A 281 27.39 -43.69 21.55
N GLY A 282 28.39 -42.80 21.65
CA GLY A 282 29.78 -42.98 21.23
C GLY A 282 30.61 -41.77 21.70
N SER A 283 31.72 -41.88 22.43
CA SER A 283 32.95 -42.70 22.27
C SER A 283 33.95 -42.07 21.29
N ASP A 284 35.25 -41.84 21.58
CA ASP A 284 36.12 -41.70 22.78
C ASP A 284 37.44 -40.99 22.29
N ASP A 285 38.46 -40.52 23.02
CA ASP A 285 38.86 -40.48 24.45
C ASP A 285 39.75 -39.20 24.68
N ASP A 286 40.25 -38.95 25.90
CA ASP A 286 41.58 -38.38 26.28
C ASP A 286 41.54 -37.57 27.61
N GLU A 287 42.06 -38.14 28.70
CA GLU A 287 42.43 -37.45 29.96
C GLU A 287 43.92 -37.07 29.96
N PRO A 288 44.38 -36.10 30.79
CA PRO A 288 45.18 -36.58 31.93
C PRO A 288 44.94 -35.86 33.27
N SER A 289 44.91 -36.67 34.32
CA SER A 289 44.49 -36.33 35.68
C SER A 289 45.36 -35.34 36.46
N VAL A 290 44.74 -34.39 37.16
CA VAL A 290 45.33 -33.72 38.35
C VAL A 290 44.36 -33.67 39.54
N LYS A 291 44.37 -34.76 40.32
CA LYS A 291 44.30 -34.81 41.80
C LYS A 291 43.37 -33.81 42.54
N ARG A 292 42.17 -34.31 42.84
CA ARG A 292 41.44 -34.17 44.13
C ARG A 292 41.40 -32.78 44.81
N ALA A 293 40.24 -32.12 44.67
CA ALA A 293 39.60 -31.42 45.79
C ALA A 293 38.21 -32.03 46.04
N ARG A 294 37.89 -32.38 47.30
CA ARG A 294 36.54 -32.87 47.66
C ARG A 294 35.56 -31.68 47.67
N LEU A 295 34.68 -31.60 46.68
CA LEU A 295 33.49 -30.76 46.75
C LEU A 295 32.23 -31.64 46.73
N LEU A 296 31.65 -31.85 47.91
CA LEU A 296 30.32 -32.44 48.09
C LEU A 296 29.25 -31.39 47.72
N VAL A 297 29.16 -31.07 46.42
CA VAL A 297 28.00 -30.37 45.87
C VAL A 297 26.92 -31.42 45.63
N THR A 298 25.81 -31.35 46.36
CA THR A 298 24.65 -32.20 46.07
C THR A 298 24.13 -31.91 44.66
N PRO A 299 23.73 -32.91 43.84
CA PRO A 299 23.37 -32.69 42.43
C PRO A 299 22.35 -31.56 42.22
N ARG A 300 21.29 -31.55 43.05
CA ARG A 300 20.27 -30.47 43.12
C ARG A 300 20.83 -29.04 43.24
N LYS A 301 21.98 -28.84 43.90
CA LYS A 301 22.63 -27.51 44.04
C LYS A 301 23.48 -27.13 42.82
N TYR A 302 23.94 -28.10 42.02
CA TYR A 302 24.56 -27.86 40.72
C TYR A 302 23.48 -27.56 39.68
N GLU A 303 22.46 -28.41 39.59
CA GLU A 303 21.29 -28.26 38.71
C GLU A 303 20.60 -26.90 38.89
N ARG A 304 20.33 -26.47 40.13
CA ARG A 304 19.72 -25.15 40.38
C ARG A 304 20.58 -23.99 39.84
N LYS A 305 21.92 -24.08 39.92
CA LYS A 305 22.82 -23.06 39.34
C LYS A 305 22.75 -23.07 37.81
N VAL A 306 22.73 -24.25 37.19
CA VAL A 306 22.61 -24.41 35.72
C VAL A 306 21.27 -23.88 35.21
N VAL A 307 20.15 -24.15 35.90
CA VAL A 307 18.83 -23.59 35.54
C VAL A 307 18.82 -22.06 35.73
N ALA A 308 19.45 -21.54 36.79
CA ALA A 308 19.54 -20.10 37.01
C ALA A 308 20.40 -19.35 35.97
N THR A 309 21.51 -19.95 35.50
CA THR A 309 22.30 -19.35 34.39
C THR A 309 21.52 -19.39 33.08
N GLN A 310 20.89 -20.52 32.74
CA GLN A 310 20.00 -20.62 31.57
C GLN A 310 18.87 -19.58 31.59
N ILE A 311 18.25 -19.34 32.74
CA ILE A 311 17.23 -18.28 32.90
C ILE A 311 17.80 -16.89 32.59
N ASN A 312 19.03 -16.60 33.04
CA ASN A 312 19.67 -15.31 32.79
C ASN A 312 20.15 -15.15 31.35
N GLU A 313 20.64 -16.22 30.71
CA GLU A 313 20.93 -16.28 29.27
C GLU A 313 19.68 -16.01 28.43
N ILE A 314 18.56 -16.65 28.74
CA ILE A 314 17.27 -16.43 28.06
C ILE A 314 16.78 -14.99 28.28
N LYS A 315 16.90 -14.43 29.49
CA LYS A 315 16.58 -13.01 29.75
C LYS A 315 17.45 -12.05 28.93
N ALA A 316 18.76 -12.27 28.87
CA ALA A 316 19.68 -11.45 28.08
C ALA A 316 19.35 -11.54 26.57
N LYS A 317 19.03 -12.74 26.07
CA LYS A 317 18.59 -12.99 24.70
C LYS A 317 17.27 -12.28 24.38
N ILE A 318 16.29 -12.34 25.29
CA ILE A 318 15.02 -11.60 25.17
C ILE A 318 15.27 -10.09 25.12
N ALA A 319 16.11 -9.53 26.00
CA ALA A 319 16.44 -8.11 26.00
C ALA A 319 17.11 -7.65 24.69
N SER A 320 18.02 -8.45 24.13
CA SER A 320 18.61 -8.18 22.81
C SER A 320 17.58 -8.28 21.69
N MET A 321 16.71 -9.30 21.70
CA MET A 321 15.61 -9.43 20.74
C MET A 321 14.62 -8.26 20.81
N GLU A 322 14.35 -7.71 21.99
CA GLU A 322 13.45 -6.56 22.16
C GLU A 322 14.07 -5.25 21.66
N LYS A 323 15.35 -5.02 21.97
CA LYS A 323 16.15 -3.91 21.43
C LYS A 323 16.19 -3.96 19.90
N ASP A 324 16.56 -5.12 19.34
CA ASP A 324 16.74 -5.29 17.90
C ASP A 324 15.38 -5.25 17.18
N LEU A 325 14.29 -5.74 17.78
CA LEU A 325 12.94 -5.68 17.21
C LEU A 325 12.37 -4.25 17.18
N LYS A 326 12.77 -3.39 18.14
CA LYS A 326 12.47 -1.96 18.13
C LYS A 326 13.17 -1.27 16.97
N ALA A 327 14.45 -1.57 16.74
CA ALA A 327 15.22 -1.06 15.61
C ALA A 327 14.83 -1.68 14.24
N PHE A 328 14.24 -2.88 14.24
CA PHE A 328 14.00 -3.68 13.04
C PHE A 328 13.25 -2.91 11.94
N PRO A 329 13.76 -2.90 10.70
CA PRO A 329 13.27 -2.03 9.64
C PRO A 329 11.82 -2.33 9.24
N HIS A 330 11.14 -1.29 8.76
CA HIS A 330 9.82 -1.37 8.16
C HIS A 330 9.82 -0.58 6.86
N ARG A 331 9.08 -1.07 5.88
CA ARG A 331 8.78 -0.34 4.65
C ARG A 331 7.67 0.66 4.96
N ARG A 332 7.92 1.95 4.73
CA ARG A 332 6.88 2.98 4.77
C ARG A 332 6.13 2.95 3.44
N LEU A 333 4.81 3.03 3.47
CA LEU A 333 3.94 2.98 2.29
C LEU A 333 3.24 4.33 2.13
N GLY A 334 3.00 4.77 0.89
CA GLY A 334 2.22 5.98 0.61
C GLY A 334 2.88 7.31 1.00
N GLY A 335 4.17 7.31 1.37
CA GLY A 335 4.91 8.52 1.69
C GLY A 335 5.36 9.28 0.43
N ALA A 336 4.76 10.45 0.20
CA ALA A 336 5.32 11.47 -0.67
C ALA A 336 6.51 12.14 0.06
N GLU A 337 7.71 11.60 -0.16
CA GLU A 337 8.94 12.21 0.36
C GLU A 337 9.22 13.52 -0.41
N SER A 338 9.22 14.65 0.29
CA SER A 338 9.40 15.99 -0.28
C SER A 338 10.72 16.08 -1.06
N GLY A 339 10.63 16.29 -2.38
CA GLY A 339 11.79 16.29 -3.29
C GLY A 339 11.75 15.23 -4.39
N LEU A 340 10.67 14.46 -4.53
CA LEU A 340 10.44 13.60 -5.70
C LEU A 340 10.39 14.43 -7.01
N GLU A 341 11.32 14.18 -7.93
CA GLU A 341 11.34 14.85 -9.25
C GLU A 341 10.07 14.52 -10.06
N ALA A 342 9.57 15.52 -10.80
CA ALA A 342 8.33 15.48 -11.61
C ALA A 342 8.32 14.43 -12.76
N THR A 343 9.43 13.71 -12.93
CA THR A 343 9.70 12.64 -13.89
C THR A 343 9.55 11.24 -13.28
N THR A 344 9.59 11.11 -11.95
CA THR A 344 9.71 9.82 -11.25
C THR A 344 8.46 8.96 -11.42
N VAL A 345 8.58 7.81 -12.08
CA VAL A 345 7.49 6.82 -12.23
C VAL A 345 7.74 5.61 -11.34
N CYS A 346 6.74 5.19 -10.58
CA CYS A 346 6.82 3.95 -9.80
C CYS A 346 6.76 2.73 -10.72
N VAL A 347 7.89 2.02 -10.86
CA VAL A 347 8.04 0.82 -11.71
C VAL A 347 7.11 -0.36 -11.36
N PHE A 348 6.40 -0.30 -10.23
CA PHE A 348 5.40 -1.29 -9.85
C PHE A 348 3.99 -0.89 -10.30
N CYS A 349 3.44 0.21 -9.78
CA CYS A 349 2.05 0.62 -10.01
C CYS A 349 1.84 1.73 -11.07
N GLY A 350 2.90 2.25 -11.69
CA GLY A 350 2.80 3.26 -12.76
C GLY A 350 2.49 4.70 -12.28
N MET A 351 2.12 4.91 -11.02
CA MET A 351 1.94 6.26 -10.46
C MET A 351 3.19 7.12 -10.62
N ARG A 352 2.99 8.40 -10.94
CA ARG A 352 4.05 9.42 -11.03
C ARG A 352 4.15 10.20 -9.73
N CYS A 353 5.37 10.54 -9.30
CA CYS A 353 5.68 11.56 -8.27
C CYS A 353 5.12 11.36 -6.85
N HIS A 354 4.19 10.42 -6.61
CA HIS A 354 3.56 10.20 -5.30
C HIS A 354 4.44 9.42 -4.31
N HIS A 355 5.37 8.59 -4.79
CA HIS A 355 6.22 7.74 -3.93
C HIS A 355 7.40 7.14 -4.72
N PHE A 356 8.51 6.86 -4.03
CA PHE A 356 9.57 5.99 -4.55
C PHE A 356 9.07 4.54 -4.72
N PRO A 357 9.61 3.73 -5.65
CA PRO A 357 9.21 2.33 -5.85
C PRO A 357 9.16 1.47 -4.59
N ASP A 358 10.06 1.73 -3.62
CA ASP A 358 10.07 1.04 -2.33
C ASP A 358 8.79 1.30 -1.53
N ALA A 359 8.28 2.53 -1.53
CA ALA A 359 7.12 2.96 -0.78
C ALA A 359 5.77 2.73 -1.50
N CYS A 360 5.75 1.97 -2.60
CA CYS A 360 4.55 1.71 -3.39
C CYS A 360 3.40 1.10 -2.55
N PRO A 361 2.25 1.80 -2.40
CA PRO A 361 1.13 1.35 -1.57
C PRO A 361 0.20 0.36 -2.29
N VAL A 362 0.21 0.32 -3.63
CA VAL A 362 -0.64 -0.59 -4.43
C VAL A 362 -0.03 -1.99 -4.51
N ILE A 363 1.27 -2.09 -4.75
CA ILE A 363 2.00 -3.36 -4.74
C ILE A 363 2.89 -3.39 -3.50
N THR A 364 2.37 -3.94 -2.41
CA THR A 364 3.05 -3.98 -1.09
C THR A 364 3.87 -5.25 -0.88
N GLU A 365 3.34 -6.39 -1.35
CA GLU A 365 3.93 -7.73 -1.23
C GLU A 365 5.22 -7.88 -2.06
N VAL A 366 6.27 -8.41 -1.43
CA VAL A 366 7.57 -8.64 -2.08
C VAL A 366 7.48 -9.62 -3.25
N GLY A 367 6.77 -10.74 -3.12
CA GLY A 367 6.62 -11.72 -4.21
C GLY A 367 5.98 -11.13 -5.47
N LYS A 368 4.95 -10.28 -5.32
CA LYS A 368 4.32 -9.55 -6.44
C LYS A 368 5.28 -8.52 -7.07
N ARG A 369 6.16 -7.90 -6.28
CA ARG A 369 7.20 -6.98 -6.79
C ARG A 369 8.28 -7.72 -7.57
N GLU A 370 8.76 -8.86 -7.07
CA GLU A 370 9.74 -9.68 -7.80
C GLU A 370 9.17 -10.26 -9.09
N GLU A 371 7.91 -10.71 -9.06
CA GLU A 371 7.22 -11.21 -10.25
C GLU A 371 7.03 -10.11 -11.30
N LEU A 372 6.66 -8.88 -10.90
CA LEU A 372 6.62 -7.74 -11.83
C LEU A 372 7.98 -7.40 -12.42
N VAL A 373 9.06 -7.50 -11.64
CA VAL A 373 10.45 -7.30 -12.12
C VAL A 373 10.85 -8.37 -13.13
N ARG A 374 10.46 -9.63 -12.88
CA ARG A 374 10.67 -10.77 -13.79
C ARG A 374 9.90 -10.59 -15.11
N ILE A 375 8.60 -10.30 -15.03
CA ILE A 375 7.72 -10.11 -16.21
C ILE A 375 8.16 -8.90 -17.05
N ARG A 376 8.56 -7.79 -16.42
CA ARG A 376 8.92 -6.54 -17.12
C ARG A 376 10.39 -6.49 -17.59
N GLY A 377 11.17 -7.55 -17.39
CA GLY A 377 12.58 -7.56 -17.81
C GLY A 377 13.44 -6.49 -17.11
N LEU A 378 13.18 -6.26 -15.82
CA LEU A 378 13.89 -5.26 -15.02
C LEU A 378 15.06 -5.89 -14.27
N CYS A 379 16.14 -5.14 -14.09
CA CYS A 379 17.27 -5.54 -13.27
C CYS A 379 16.86 -5.57 -11.78
N ARG A 380 17.11 -6.70 -11.08
CA ARG A 380 16.78 -6.83 -9.65
C ARG A 380 17.48 -5.80 -8.75
N VAL A 381 18.58 -5.17 -9.19
CA VAL A 381 19.40 -4.23 -8.39
C VAL A 381 18.98 -2.76 -8.54
N CYS A 382 18.75 -2.26 -9.76
CA CYS A 382 18.37 -0.86 -10.00
C CYS A 382 16.90 -0.66 -10.40
N LEU A 383 16.19 -1.73 -10.77
CA LEU A 383 14.81 -1.72 -11.31
C LEU A 383 14.64 -1.00 -12.67
N GLU A 384 15.72 -0.67 -13.35
CA GLU A 384 15.72 -0.25 -14.76
C GLU A 384 15.67 -1.48 -15.68
N HIS A 385 15.29 -1.32 -16.95
CA HIS A 385 15.33 -2.41 -17.93
C HIS A 385 16.76 -2.91 -18.17
N TYR A 386 16.92 -4.18 -18.51
CA TYR A 386 18.24 -4.70 -18.91
C TYR A 386 18.73 -4.01 -20.20
N LEU A 387 19.75 -3.16 -20.04
CA LEU A 387 20.63 -2.72 -21.12
C LEU A 387 21.61 -3.85 -21.46
N MET A 388 22.27 -3.74 -22.62
CA MET A 388 23.32 -4.69 -23.06
C MET A 388 24.59 -4.66 -22.18
N GLU A 389 24.76 -3.64 -21.34
CA GLU A 389 25.85 -3.55 -20.36
C GLU A 389 25.47 -4.19 -19.01
N PRO A 390 26.41 -4.82 -18.29
CA PRO A 390 26.18 -5.27 -16.91
C PRO A 390 25.81 -4.09 -15.99
N CYS A 391 24.80 -4.29 -15.14
CA CYS A 391 24.30 -3.24 -14.24
C CYS A 391 25.41 -2.71 -13.30
N ARG A 392 25.73 -1.41 -13.43
CA ARG A 392 26.77 -0.73 -12.63
C ARG A 392 26.51 -0.84 -11.13
N PHE A 393 25.25 -0.76 -10.69
CA PHE A 393 24.87 -0.93 -9.29
C PHE A 393 25.09 -2.36 -8.76
N ALA A 394 25.02 -3.38 -9.63
CA ALA A 394 25.37 -4.75 -9.28
C ALA A 394 26.89 -4.92 -9.15
N GLN A 395 27.66 -4.36 -10.09
CA GLN A 395 29.13 -4.36 -10.07
C GLN A 395 29.71 -3.65 -8.84
N LEU A 396 29.07 -2.56 -8.39
CA LEU A 396 29.46 -1.81 -7.19
C LEU A 396 29.17 -2.55 -5.87
N GLY A 397 28.53 -3.73 -5.90
CA GLY A 397 28.30 -4.55 -4.70
C GLY A 397 27.51 -3.84 -3.60
N ILE A 398 26.58 -2.96 -3.96
CA ILE A 398 25.88 -2.10 -2.98
C ILE A 398 24.92 -2.96 -2.14
N ARG A 399 25.18 -3.03 -0.83
CA ARG A 399 24.34 -3.77 0.12
C ARG A 399 23.03 -3.05 0.38
N CYS A 400 21.92 -3.79 0.36
CA CYS A 400 20.58 -3.29 0.59
C CYS A 400 20.44 -2.65 1.98
N ARG A 401 19.94 -1.40 2.04
CA ARG A 401 19.83 -0.59 3.27
C ARG A 401 19.11 -1.32 4.41
N TYR A 402 18.08 -2.10 4.10
CA TYR A 402 17.33 -2.86 5.10
C TYR A 402 18.10 -4.06 5.65
N CYS A 403 18.86 -4.76 4.80
CA CYS A 403 19.76 -5.83 5.22
C CYS A 403 20.90 -5.27 6.08
N SER A 404 21.51 -4.15 5.67
CA SER A 404 22.55 -3.45 6.45
C SER A 404 22.07 -2.92 7.81
N GLN A 405 20.75 -2.77 8.03
CA GLN A 405 20.15 -2.40 9.32
C GLN A 405 19.85 -3.59 10.23
N VAL A 406 19.87 -4.82 9.71
CA VAL A 406 19.68 -6.07 10.47
C VAL A 406 20.98 -6.85 10.64
N ALA A 407 21.98 -6.56 9.80
CA ALA A 407 23.32 -7.13 9.83
C ALA A 407 23.95 -7.10 11.24
N GLY A 408 24.29 -8.26 11.77
CA GLY A 408 24.91 -8.42 13.10
C GLY A 408 23.94 -8.30 14.29
N SER A 409 22.62 -8.24 14.05
CA SER A 409 21.60 -8.34 15.11
C SER A 409 21.25 -9.80 15.41
N VAL A 410 20.45 -10.05 16.46
CA VAL A 410 19.91 -11.40 16.74
C VAL A 410 18.86 -11.87 15.71
N PHE A 411 18.63 -11.08 14.66
CA PHE A 411 17.73 -11.38 13.54
C PHE A 411 18.45 -11.43 12.19
N ASP A 412 19.78 -11.64 12.16
CA ASP A 412 20.58 -11.77 10.93
C ASP A 412 20.00 -12.80 9.93
N ASP A 413 19.35 -13.87 10.44
CA ASP A 413 18.59 -14.87 9.65
C ASP A 413 17.38 -14.30 8.87
N ALA A 414 17.05 -13.02 9.04
CA ALA A 414 16.07 -12.33 8.22
C ALA A 414 16.62 -11.88 6.85
N ILE A 415 17.95 -11.79 6.72
CA ILE A 415 18.64 -11.41 5.49
C ILE A 415 18.51 -12.58 4.49
N PRO A 416 18.15 -12.32 3.22
CA PRO A 416 18.07 -13.37 2.19
C PRO A 416 19.44 -13.96 1.84
N GLU A 417 19.43 -15.10 1.14
CA GLU A 417 20.61 -15.91 0.77
C GLU A 417 21.68 -15.14 -0.02
N ASP A 418 21.31 -14.04 -0.68
CA ASP A 418 22.24 -13.11 -1.34
C ASP A 418 23.10 -12.26 -0.37
N GLY A 419 23.00 -12.50 0.94
CA GLY A 419 23.76 -11.79 1.97
C GLY A 419 23.37 -10.32 2.14
N GLY A 420 22.26 -9.89 1.51
CA GLY A 420 21.85 -8.50 1.41
C GLY A 420 22.39 -7.77 0.19
N TYR A 421 22.94 -8.48 -0.80
CA TYR A 421 23.48 -7.93 -2.05
C TYR A 421 22.57 -8.31 -3.23
N GLY A 422 22.79 -7.77 -4.43
CA GLY A 422 22.07 -8.23 -5.63
C GLY A 422 20.55 -7.97 -5.72
N HIS A 423 19.94 -7.29 -4.74
CA HIS A 423 18.54 -6.87 -4.79
C HIS A 423 18.32 -5.40 -4.38
N HIS A 424 17.39 -4.73 -5.06
CA HIS A 424 16.94 -3.38 -4.73
C HIS A 424 16.14 -3.37 -3.42
N ARG A 425 16.20 -2.27 -2.66
CA ARG A 425 15.48 -2.11 -1.37
C ARG A 425 13.97 -2.38 -1.45
N ALA A 426 13.35 -2.09 -2.60
CA ALA A 426 11.94 -2.36 -2.85
C ALA A 426 11.57 -3.86 -2.95
N LEU A 427 12.54 -4.74 -3.25
CA LEU A 427 12.39 -6.19 -3.32
C LEU A 427 12.82 -6.89 -2.01
N CYS A 428 13.37 -6.16 -1.05
CA CYS A 428 13.92 -6.74 0.17
C CYS A 428 12.83 -7.44 1.02
N PRO A 429 13.00 -8.72 1.39
CA PRO A 429 12.04 -9.47 2.22
C PRO A 429 12.16 -9.17 3.73
N VAL A 430 13.27 -8.55 4.16
CA VAL A 430 13.55 -8.23 5.57
C VAL A 430 12.40 -7.43 6.19
N THR A 431 11.90 -6.41 5.50
CA THR A 431 10.81 -5.54 6.02
C THR A 431 9.50 -6.27 6.28
N CYS A 432 9.23 -7.36 5.58
CA CYS A 432 8.04 -8.20 5.79
C CYS A 432 8.22 -9.18 6.96
N SER A 433 9.47 -9.50 7.33
CA SER A 433 9.80 -10.49 8.34
C SER A 433 9.56 -10.04 9.79
N LYS A 434 9.19 -8.77 10.05
CA LYS A 434 9.01 -8.25 11.42
C LYS A 434 8.01 -9.05 12.26
N ASN A 435 6.96 -9.60 11.64
CA ASN A 435 5.98 -10.47 12.32
C ASN A 435 6.52 -11.89 12.57
N ARG A 436 7.45 -12.41 11.75
CA ARG A 436 8.23 -13.65 12.01
C ARG A 436 9.08 -13.46 13.27
N MET A 437 9.70 -12.30 13.42
CA MET A 437 10.55 -11.95 14.57
C MET A 437 9.75 -11.74 15.87
N LYS A 438 8.59 -11.07 15.81
CA LYS A 438 7.63 -11.04 16.94
C LYS A 438 7.27 -12.44 17.43
N LYS A 439 6.94 -13.37 16.52
CA LYS A 439 6.62 -14.77 16.89
C LYS A 439 7.81 -15.51 17.53
N ARG A 440 9.06 -15.25 17.10
CA ARG A 440 10.26 -15.80 17.76
C ARG A 440 10.47 -15.26 19.18
N LEU A 441 10.25 -13.96 19.41
CA LEU A 441 10.32 -13.35 20.74
C LEU A 441 9.29 -13.98 21.70
N VAL A 442 8.04 -14.17 21.25
CA VAL A 442 6.99 -14.83 22.06
C VAL A 442 7.39 -16.26 22.44
N ARG A 443 8.01 -17.04 21.53
CA ARG A 443 8.53 -18.38 21.85
C ARG A 443 9.61 -18.34 22.94
N GLN A 444 10.54 -17.39 22.88
CA GLN A 444 11.57 -17.22 23.93
C GLN A 444 10.95 -16.81 25.28
N ARG A 445 9.94 -15.94 25.29
CA ARG A 445 9.18 -15.61 26.51
C ARG A 445 8.45 -16.84 27.10
N LYS A 446 7.83 -17.70 26.28
CA LYS A 446 7.23 -18.98 26.78
C LYS A 446 8.31 -19.92 27.34
N ALA A 447 9.47 -20.03 26.71
CA ALA A 447 10.59 -20.82 27.22
C ALA A 447 11.14 -20.28 28.56
N LEU A 448 11.21 -18.96 28.74
CA LEU A 448 11.58 -18.34 30.01
C LEU A 448 10.59 -18.72 31.12
N ILE A 449 9.29 -18.60 30.87
CA ILE A 449 8.23 -18.96 31.84
C ILE A 449 8.34 -20.44 32.25
N GLY A 450 8.51 -21.35 31.28
CA GLY A 450 8.70 -22.77 31.57
C GLY A 450 9.95 -23.06 32.42
N LYS A 451 11.10 -22.43 32.10
CA LYS A 451 12.33 -22.56 32.91
C LYS A 451 12.17 -21.96 34.31
N GLN A 452 11.41 -20.86 34.47
CA GLN A 452 11.10 -20.30 35.78
C GLN A 452 10.19 -21.22 36.59
N ALA A 453 9.18 -21.85 35.97
CA ALA A 453 8.32 -22.84 36.65
C ALA A 453 9.14 -24.03 37.19
N LEU A 454 10.06 -24.58 36.36
CA LEU A 454 10.99 -25.64 36.77
C LEU A 454 11.92 -25.23 37.93
N LEU A 455 12.33 -23.96 37.99
CA LEU A 455 13.09 -23.45 39.13
C LEU A 455 12.23 -23.40 40.40
N THR A 456 10.98 -22.96 40.30
CA THR A 456 10.04 -22.87 41.42
C THR A 456 9.64 -24.25 41.97
N THR A 457 9.42 -25.26 41.13
CA THR A 457 9.16 -26.64 41.59
C THR A 457 10.39 -27.23 42.29
N ALA A 458 11.59 -27.07 41.72
CA ALA A 458 12.86 -27.46 42.35
C ALA A 458 13.19 -26.65 43.64
N GLU A 459 12.51 -25.53 43.90
CA GLU A 459 12.52 -24.83 45.18
C GLU A 459 11.50 -25.38 46.18
N ALA A 460 10.29 -25.72 45.72
CA ALA A 460 9.25 -26.32 46.55
C ALA A 460 9.63 -27.74 47.04
N GLU A 461 10.20 -28.57 46.16
CA GLU A 461 10.67 -29.91 46.51
C GLU A 461 11.83 -29.89 47.51
N CYS A 462 12.76 -28.94 47.36
CA CYS A 462 13.88 -28.80 48.28
C CYS A 462 13.40 -28.52 49.72
N ARG A 463 12.41 -27.63 49.88
CA ARG A 463 11.82 -27.31 51.20
C ARG A 463 11.10 -28.50 51.85
N LYS A 464 10.67 -29.50 51.08
CA LYS A 464 10.08 -30.76 51.58
C LYS A 464 11.13 -31.80 52.00
N CYS A 465 12.42 -31.55 51.81
CA CYS A 465 13.52 -32.41 52.27
C CYS A 465 14.35 -31.79 53.42
N ASP A 466 14.08 -30.53 53.76
CA ASP A 466 14.67 -29.81 54.89
C ASP A 466 13.67 -29.73 56.09
N GLN A 467 12.65 -30.60 56.10
CA GLN A 467 11.63 -30.83 57.15
C GLN A 467 11.58 -32.32 57.50
#